data_AF-A0AAD5UYX6-F1
#
_entry.id   AF-A0AAD5UYX6-F1
#
_cell.length_a   1.000
_cell.length_b   1.000
_cell.length_c   1.000
_cell.angle_alpha   90.00
_cell.angle_beta   90.00
_cell.angle_gamma   90.00
#
_symmetry.space_group_name_H-M   'P 1'
#
loop_
_entity.id
_entity.type
_entity.pdbx_description
1 polymer ?
#
loop_
_entity_poly.entity_id
_entity_poly.type
_entity_poly.pdbx_seq_one_letter_code
_entity_poly.pdbx_strand_id
1 'polypeptide(L)'
;MNGQCYDLDAQITYDSISSILWVFAGPQKLVPKSDGKQRAFSSSSKKPPSKLKMFLLPTSVSIPSRNIFWYSTKDSPPPLNITPGLIPLLRTSLITSHSRGTTDRAWLCDDLTVHIQSEPWDRGWGCGYRNFLMACAALITQHKQPLYFPLLDEPLSPGVYNLQLWIEDAWANGYDSLGAEQLGRKLVDTTKWIGTAELYVAFTSRGIPANLVDFALSRTDPTPMINWIEQYFSQGDTIQPTNINDALRGASPVVGTKKMPLILQHAGHSRTVVGIEKGSKNINLLVFDPSRRVPEKIRDHALSTMNVFHGSAVPNGSTKNDRNVGHTSHTRMDDLKGKRRASRSPEKEDTSDAKRLCSSRPRDIIVIDSDSNTQGQPSRNAPSKPPSSGKRQPEADEVLKLFRVKSTTLTKEKYQILYFPLTDPLDESQKRARRVVTSVKVS
;
A
#
# COMPACT_ATOMS: atom_id res chain seq x y z
N MET A 1 -26.49 -5.13 -27.45
CA MET A 1 -26.48 -3.70 -27.78
C MET A 1 -27.42 -2.99 -26.82
N ASN A 2 -26.85 -2.21 -25.90
CA ASN A 2 -27.47 -1.12 -25.13
C ASN A 2 -26.31 -0.48 -24.35
N GLY A 3 -25.53 0.32 -25.08
CA GLY A 3 -24.48 1.14 -24.48
C GLY A 3 -25.13 2.36 -23.87
N GLN A 4 -25.18 2.45 -22.55
CA GLN A 4 -25.42 3.72 -21.90
C GLN A 4 -24.15 4.57 -22.04
N CYS A 5 -24.23 5.56 -22.92
CA CYS A 5 -23.25 6.62 -23.02
C CYS A 5 -23.39 7.47 -21.76
N TYR A 6 -22.40 7.46 -20.87
CA TYR A 6 -22.34 8.41 -19.76
C TYR A 6 -22.00 9.77 -20.36
N ASP A 7 -22.84 10.77 -20.10
CA ASP A 7 -22.59 12.16 -20.44
C ASP A 7 -21.41 12.67 -19.57
N LEU A 8 -20.29 12.99 -20.21
CA LEU A 8 -19.00 13.27 -19.55
C LEU A 8 -18.76 14.76 -19.27
N ASP A 9 -19.72 15.65 -19.58
CA ASP A 9 -19.43 17.09 -19.68
C ASP A 9 -19.93 17.98 -18.51
N ALA A 10 -20.30 17.41 -17.36
CA ALA A 10 -20.62 18.21 -16.18
C ALA A 10 -19.40 18.43 -15.27
N GLN A 11 -18.48 19.33 -15.66
CA GLN A 11 -17.47 19.88 -14.75
C GLN A 11 -18.10 20.95 -13.85
N ILE A 12 -18.18 20.70 -12.54
CA ILE A 12 -18.62 21.70 -11.56
C ILE A 12 -17.41 22.19 -10.78
N THR A 13 -17.23 23.51 -10.76
CA THR A 13 -16.29 24.18 -9.86
C THR A 13 -16.97 24.41 -8.50
N TYR A 14 -16.27 24.00 -7.43
CA TYR A 14 -16.40 24.48 -6.05
C TYR A 14 -17.59 24.13 -5.13
N ASP A 15 -18.79 23.83 -5.63
CA ASP A 15 -19.96 23.65 -4.72
C ASP A 15 -19.99 22.33 -3.92
N SER A 16 -19.20 21.32 -4.32
CA SER A 16 -19.19 20.00 -3.67
C SER A 16 -18.10 19.85 -2.59
N ILE A 17 -16.98 20.59 -2.73
CA ILE A 17 -15.74 20.35 -1.98
C ILE A 17 -15.80 20.93 -0.55
N SER A 18 -16.55 22.02 -0.35
CA SER A 18 -16.67 22.68 0.95
C SER A 18 -17.40 21.78 1.98
N SER A 19 -18.44 21.07 1.57
CA SER A 19 -19.39 20.51 2.54
C SER A 19 -18.93 19.24 3.29
N ILE A 20 -17.78 18.65 2.94
CA ILE A 20 -17.19 17.53 3.71
C ILE A 20 -16.23 18.04 4.81
N LEU A 21 -15.55 19.17 4.58
CA LEU A 21 -14.65 19.81 5.57
C LEU A 21 -15.39 20.72 6.56
N TRP A 22 -16.47 21.38 6.13
CA TRP A 22 -17.22 22.36 6.95
C TRP A 22 -17.86 21.79 8.24
N VAL A 23 -17.94 20.47 8.41
CA VAL A 23 -18.48 19.85 9.64
C VAL A 23 -17.53 19.96 10.84
N PHE A 24 -16.25 20.30 10.64
CA PHE A 24 -15.22 20.18 11.70
C PHE A 24 -14.45 21.45 12.07
N ALA A 25 -14.86 22.63 11.60
CA ALA A 25 -14.48 23.89 12.25
C ALA A 25 -15.22 24.02 13.60
N GLY A 26 -14.97 23.11 14.54
CA GLY A 26 -15.40 23.25 15.93
C GLY A 26 -14.69 24.43 16.59
N PRO A 27 -15.32 25.13 17.55
CA PRO A 27 -14.84 26.42 18.04
C PRO A 27 -13.44 26.28 18.64
N GLN A 28 -12.49 27.03 18.07
CA GLN A 28 -11.21 27.28 18.72
C GLN A 28 -11.52 27.90 20.09
N LYS A 29 -11.13 27.22 21.16
CA LYS A 29 -11.21 27.77 22.52
C LYS A 29 -10.34 29.03 22.55
N LEU A 30 -10.99 30.18 22.48
CA LEU A 30 -10.41 31.47 22.86
C LEU A 30 -9.93 31.36 24.30
N VAL A 31 -8.62 31.49 24.49
CA VAL A 31 -8.00 31.65 25.81
C VAL A 31 -8.44 33.01 26.36
N PRO A 32 -9.18 33.09 27.48
CA PRO A 32 -9.49 34.38 28.07
C PRO A 32 -8.24 34.95 28.75
N LYS A 33 -7.93 36.21 28.46
CA LYS A 33 -6.99 37.03 29.23
C LYS A 33 -7.50 37.11 30.68
N SER A 34 -6.66 36.73 31.64
CA SER A 34 -6.94 36.87 33.06
C SER A 34 -6.61 38.29 33.52
N ASP A 35 -7.64 39.10 33.77
CA ASP A 35 -7.52 40.32 34.57
C ASP A 35 -7.43 39.95 36.05
N GLY A 36 -6.48 40.59 36.73
CA GLY A 36 -6.21 40.38 38.14
C GLY A 36 -7.35 40.86 39.03
N LYS A 37 -7.65 40.07 40.06
CA LYS A 37 -8.15 40.55 41.35
C LYS A 37 -7.89 39.51 42.44
N GLN A 38 -7.10 39.92 43.42
CA GLN A 38 -6.85 39.20 44.66
C GLN A 38 -8.14 39.07 45.48
N ARG A 39 -8.40 37.88 46.03
CA ARG A 39 -9.16 37.68 47.28
C ARG A 39 -8.63 36.45 48.01
N ALA A 40 -8.35 36.64 49.29
CA ALA A 40 -7.81 35.68 50.24
C ALA A 40 -8.92 34.82 50.92
N PHE A 41 -8.47 33.93 51.82
CA PHE A 41 -9.17 32.90 52.63
C PHE A 41 -9.29 31.51 51.95
N SER A 42 -9.09 30.37 52.61
CA SER A 42 -8.59 30.04 53.96
C SER A 42 -8.15 28.57 53.96
N SER A 43 -7.28 28.23 54.90
CA SER A 43 -6.64 26.93 55.12
C SER A 43 -7.57 25.72 55.30
N SER A 44 -7.27 24.60 54.64
CA SER A 44 -7.52 23.27 55.21
C SER A 44 -6.48 22.26 54.69
N SER A 45 -5.73 21.66 55.63
CA SER A 45 -4.66 20.70 55.41
C SER A 45 -5.23 19.29 55.19
N LYS A 46 -4.87 18.64 54.07
CA LYS A 46 -4.99 17.19 53.91
C LYS A 46 -3.75 16.63 53.19
N LYS A 47 -3.28 15.49 53.72
CA LYS A 47 -2.00 14.77 53.49
C LYS A 47 -1.74 14.40 52.01
N PRO A 48 -0.47 14.18 51.60
CA PRO A 48 -0.11 14.01 50.19
C PRO A 48 -0.41 12.58 49.70
N PRO A 49 -1.03 12.39 48.52
CA PRO A 49 -1.01 11.10 47.86
C PRO A 49 0.33 10.91 47.13
N SER A 50 0.77 9.67 47.16
CA SER A 50 2.02 9.14 46.64
C SER A 50 2.24 9.40 45.13
N LYS A 51 3.50 9.74 44.81
CA LYS A 51 4.17 9.68 43.50
C LYS A 51 3.26 9.43 42.28
N LEU A 52 2.69 10.51 41.76
CA LEU A 52 2.20 10.54 40.39
C LEU A 52 3.43 10.32 39.47
N LYS A 53 3.50 9.17 38.80
CA LYS A 53 4.41 9.01 37.67
C LYS A 53 4.02 10.09 36.66
N MET A 54 4.83 11.14 36.54
CA MET A 54 4.74 12.08 35.43
C MET A 54 4.89 11.25 34.16
N PHE A 55 3.78 11.05 33.45
CA PHE A 55 3.83 10.76 32.03
C PHE A 55 4.45 12.00 31.39
N LEU A 56 5.74 11.91 31.10
CA LEU A 56 6.41 12.85 30.21
C LEU A 56 5.55 12.95 28.94
N LEU A 57 5.06 14.16 28.63
CA LEU A 57 4.54 14.44 27.31
C LEU A 57 5.59 14.03 26.28
N PRO A 58 5.21 13.43 25.14
CA PRO A 58 6.19 12.98 24.18
C PRO A 58 7.00 14.20 23.73
N THR A 59 8.32 14.04 23.79
CA THR A 59 9.28 14.87 23.06
C THR A 59 8.76 15.09 21.64
N SER A 60 8.89 16.31 21.12
CA SER A 60 8.50 16.61 19.74
C SER A 60 9.16 15.58 18.81
N VAL A 61 8.33 14.85 18.04
CA VAL A 61 8.82 13.85 17.09
C VAL A 61 9.67 14.57 16.05
N SER A 62 10.91 14.11 15.85
CA SER A 62 11.83 14.75 14.92
C SER A 62 11.27 14.73 13.48
N ILE A 63 11.65 15.72 12.67
CA ILE A 63 11.25 15.80 11.25
C ILE A 63 11.58 14.49 10.48
N PRO A 64 12.78 13.88 10.61
CA PRO A 64 13.07 12.62 9.94
C PRO A 64 12.07 11.50 10.28
N SER A 65 11.67 11.38 11.55
CA SER A 65 10.70 10.38 11.99
C SER A 65 9.29 10.62 11.43
N ARG A 66 8.94 11.87 11.09
CA ARG A 66 7.68 12.23 10.41
C ARG A 66 7.71 11.98 8.90
N ASN A 67 8.88 11.69 8.33
CA ASN A 67 9.10 11.46 6.91
C ASN A 67 9.56 10.04 6.58
N ILE A 68 9.33 9.07 7.47
CA ILE A 68 9.60 7.67 7.16
C ILE A 68 8.68 7.22 6.02
N PHE A 69 9.30 6.88 4.89
CA PHE A 69 8.62 6.35 3.72
C PHE A 69 9.33 5.11 3.16
N TRP A 70 8.52 4.11 2.89
CA TRP A 70 8.94 2.78 2.47
C TRP A 70 7.94 2.23 1.45
N TYR A 71 8.45 1.50 0.46
CA TYR A 71 7.68 0.85 -0.59
C TYR A 71 8.29 -0.51 -0.92
N SER A 72 7.52 -1.39 -1.56
CA SER A 72 7.80 -2.82 -1.69
C SER A 72 9.14 -3.19 -2.36
N THR A 73 9.67 -2.34 -3.24
CA THR A 73 10.93 -2.58 -3.96
C THR A 73 12.16 -1.98 -3.27
N LYS A 74 12.04 -1.45 -2.05
CA LYS A 74 13.14 -0.87 -1.30
C LYS A 74 13.93 -1.96 -0.55
N ASP A 75 15.27 -1.90 -0.60
CA ASP A 75 16.14 -2.93 -0.02
C ASP A 75 16.10 -3.00 1.52
N SER A 76 15.80 -1.89 2.19
CA SER A 76 15.69 -1.85 3.65
C SER A 76 14.46 -2.65 4.13
N PRO A 77 14.48 -3.28 5.32
CA PRO A 77 13.30 -3.93 5.86
C PRO A 77 12.14 -2.95 6.09
N PRO A 78 10.87 -3.38 5.96
CA PRO A 78 9.72 -2.52 6.17
C PRO A 78 9.60 -2.09 7.64
N PRO A 79 9.38 -0.79 7.92
CA PRO A 79 9.06 -0.30 9.25
C PRO A 79 7.85 -1.02 9.88
N LEU A 80 7.78 -1.04 11.21
CA LEU A 80 6.73 -1.78 11.95
C LEU A 80 5.30 -1.35 11.59
N ASN A 81 5.10 -0.08 11.24
CA ASN A 81 3.80 0.46 10.85
C ASN A 81 3.48 0.23 9.37
N ILE A 82 4.36 -0.39 8.59
CA ILE A 82 4.19 -0.61 7.14
C ILE A 82 4.17 -2.10 6.84
N THR A 83 3.04 -2.62 6.36
CA THR A 83 2.85 -4.06 6.09
C THR A 83 2.71 -4.32 4.59
N PRO A 84 3.76 -4.79 3.90
CA PRO A 84 3.65 -5.26 2.53
C PRO A 84 3.13 -6.70 2.46
N GLY A 85 2.87 -7.19 1.24
CA GLY A 85 2.44 -8.58 1.01
C GLY A 85 0.98 -8.87 1.38
N LEU A 86 0.23 -7.88 1.83
CA LEU A 86 -1.18 -8.03 2.18
C LEU A 86 -2.08 -8.30 0.97
N ILE A 87 -1.78 -7.73 -0.20
CA ILE A 87 -2.59 -8.00 -1.41
C ILE A 87 -2.47 -9.46 -1.86
N PRO A 88 -1.26 -10.05 -1.99
CA PRO A 88 -1.10 -11.49 -2.18
C PRO A 88 -1.80 -12.35 -1.11
N LEU A 89 -1.72 -11.95 0.17
CA LEU A 89 -2.39 -12.67 1.25
C LEU A 89 -3.92 -12.59 1.17
N LEU A 90 -4.46 -11.43 0.78
CA LEU A 90 -5.89 -11.27 0.50
C LEU A 90 -6.32 -12.16 -0.65
N ARG A 91 -5.52 -12.26 -1.71
CA ARG A 91 -5.81 -13.13 -2.86
C ARG A 91 -5.98 -14.59 -2.43
N THR A 92 -5.02 -15.15 -1.69
CA THR A 92 -5.10 -16.55 -1.23
C THR A 92 -6.27 -16.77 -0.27
N SER A 93 -6.57 -15.79 0.58
CA SER A 93 -7.71 -15.83 1.49
C SER A 93 -9.04 -15.80 0.72
N LEU A 94 -9.18 -14.95 -0.31
CA LEU A 94 -10.37 -14.88 -1.16
C LEU A 94 -10.58 -16.15 -1.99
N ILE A 95 -9.51 -16.77 -2.51
CA ILE A 95 -9.59 -18.07 -3.19
C ILE A 95 -10.13 -19.14 -2.24
N THR A 96 -9.68 -19.14 -0.98
CA THR A 96 -10.18 -20.05 0.06
C THR A 96 -11.65 -19.75 0.41
N SER A 97 -12.04 -18.48 0.42
CA SER A 97 -13.43 -18.06 0.63
C SER A 97 -14.35 -18.46 -0.54
N HIS A 98 -13.83 -18.44 -1.78
CA HIS A 98 -14.53 -18.92 -2.97
C HIS A 98 -14.75 -20.44 -2.94
N SER A 99 -13.73 -21.23 -2.58
CA SER A 99 -13.89 -22.70 -2.49
C SER A 99 -14.91 -23.13 -1.43
N ARG A 100 -15.21 -22.25 -0.46
CA ARG A 100 -16.27 -22.41 0.55
C ARG A 100 -17.63 -21.85 0.12
N GLY A 101 -17.76 -21.32 -1.10
CA GLY A 101 -19.00 -20.76 -1.64
C GLY A 101 -19.41 -19.40 -1.06
N THR A 102 -18.49 -18.66 -0.42
CA THR A 102 -18.80 -17.32 0.13
C THR A 102 -18.49 -16.20 -0.86
N THR A 103 -17.42 -16.35 -1.63
CA THR A 103 -16.96 -15.38 -2.62
C THR A 103 -17.26 -15.91 -4.00
N ASP A 104 -17.96 -15.15 -4.84
CA ASP A 104 -18.21 -15.53 -6.23
C ASP A 104 -17.10 -14.97 -7.13
N ARG A 105 -16.76 -13.69 -6.92
CA ARG A 105 -15.75 -12.98 -7.72
C ARG A 105 -15.08 -11.89 -6.88
N ALA A 106 -13.80 -11.64 -7.09
CA ALA A 106 -13.12 -10.50 -6.48
C ALA A 106 -12.04 -9.91 -7.38
N TRP A 107 -11.78 -8.62 -7.22
CA TRP A 107 -10.72 -7.89 -7.89
C TRP A 107 -9.85 -7.17 -6.87
N LEU A 108 -8.54 -7.23 -7.06
CA LEU A 108 -7.54 -6.59 -6.20
C LEU A 108 -6.70 -5.60 -7.02
N CYS A 109 -6.26 -4.52 -6.39
CA CYS A 109 -5.30 -3.57 -6.96
C CYS A 109 -3.92 -4.21 -7.18
N ASP A 110 -2.94 -3.42 -7.60
CA ASP A 110 -1.57 -3.90 -7.80
C ASP A 110 -1.00 -4.55 -6.53
N ASP A 111 -0.32 -5.69 -6.74
CA ASP A 111 0.20 -6.58 -5.71
C ASP A 111 1.26 -5.96 -4.79
N LEU A 112 1.94 -4.92 -5.26
CA LEU A 112 2.98 -4.23 -4.51
C LEU A 112 2.43 -3.16 -3.58
N THR A 113 1.11 -2.95 -3.54
CA THR A 113 0.45 -2.02 -2.62
C THR A 113 0.66 -2.44 -1.16
N VAL A 114 1.05 -1.48 -0.31
CA VAL A 114 1.37 -1.71 1.10
C VAL A 114 0.35 -1.04 2.01
N HIS A 115 0.08 -1.63 3.17
CA HIS A 115 -0.67 -0.95 4.24
C HIS A 115 0.29 -0.09 5.07
N ILE A 116 -0.12 1.14 5.39
CA ILE A 116 0.63 2.04 6.28
C ILE A 116 -0.30 2.48 7.41
N GLN A 117 0.04 2.06 8.62
CA GLN A 117 -0.65 2.40 9.85
C GLN A 117 -0.22 3.77 10.36
N SER A 118 -1.16 4.49 10.99
CA SER A 118 -0.85 5.64 11.84
C SER A 118 0.00 5.24 13.04
N GLU A 119 0.94 6.12 13.35
CA GLU A 119 1.81 6.09 14.50
C GLU A 119 1.16 6.82 15.69
N PRO A 120 1.70 6.70 16.91
CA PRO A 120 1.12 7.37 18.08
C PRO A 120 0.97 8.90 17.94
N TRP A 121 1.86 9.55 17.18
CA TRP A 121 1.92 11.01 17.06
C TRP A 121 0.98 11.59 15.99
N ASP A 122 0.59 10.81 14.98
CA ASP A 122 -0.40 11.23 13.97
C ASP A 122 -1.79 10.61 14.20
N ARG A 123 -1.97 9.88 15.30
CA ARG A 123 -3.24 9.23 15.63
C ARG A 123 -4.35 10.29 15.82
N GLY A 124 -5.47 10.08 15.14
CA GLY A 124 -6.63 10.97 15.21
C GLY A 124 -6.64 12.10 14.19
N TRP A 125 -5.60 12.25 13.37
CA TRP A 125 -5.58 13.28 12.31
C TRP A 125 -4.81 12.88 11.04
N GLY A 126 -3.90 11.91 11.14
CA GLY A 126 -2.99 11.51 10.06
C GLY A 126 -3.60 10.69 8.93
N CYS A 127 -4.91 10.36 8.95
CA CYS A 127 -5.50 9.43 7.99
C CYS A 127 -5.26 9.83 6.51
N GLY A 128 -5.49 11.10 6.15
CA GLY A 128 -5.21 11.61 4.80
C GLY A 128 -3.75 11.46 4.40
N TYR A 129 -2.83 11.78 5.31
CA TYR A 129 -1.38 11.64 5.12
C TYR A 129 -0.95 10.19 4.94
N ARG A 130 -1.51 9.24 5.71
CA ARG A 130 -1.19 7.81 5.57
C ARG A 130 -1.74 7.22 4.28
N ASN A 131 -2.94 7.62 3.86
CA ASN A 131 -3.49 7.21 2.57
C ASN A 131 -2.67 7.78 1.40
N PHE A 132 -2.16 9.01 1.51
CA PHE A 132 -1.18 9.55 0.57
C PHE A 132 0.08 8.68 0.48
N LEU A 133 0.67 8.29 1.61
CA LEU A 133 1.86 7.42 1.59
C LEU A 133 1.55 6.05 0.95
N MET A 134 0.38 5.46 1.22
CA MET A 134 -0.04 4.21 0.57
C MET A 134 -0.17 4.37 -0.95
N ALA A 135 -0.75 5.48 -1.42
CA ALA A 135 -0.85 5.79 -2.84
C ALA A 135 0.53 6.00 -3.48
N CYS A 136 1.42 6.78 -2.85
CA CYS A 136 2.79 6.98 -3.33
C CYS A 136 3.56 5.66 -3.43
N ALA A 137 3.45 4.77 -2.43
CA ALA A 137 4.11 3.47 -2.45
C ALA A 137 3.64 2.60 -3.63
N ALA A 138 2.34 2.63 -3.98
CA ALA A 138 1.82 1.94 -5.14
C ALA A 138 2.29 2.58 -6.47
N LEU A 139 2.25 3.92 -6.56
CA LEU A 139 2.63 4.67 -7.77
C LEU A 139 4.13 4.57 -8.10
N ILE A 140 4.98 4.46 -7.08
CA ILE A 140 6.43 4.27 -7.24
C ILE A 140 6.78 2.86 -7.72
N THR A 141 6.00 1.85 -7.31
CA THR A 141 6.33 0.44 -7.56
C THR A 141 5.72 -0.12 -8.84
N GLN A 142 4.67 0.50 -9.37
CA GLN A 142 4.06 0.08 -10.63
C GLN A 142 4.98 0.30 -11.84
N HIS A 143 4.86 -0.57 -12.85
CA HIS A 143 5.73 -0.57 -14.04
C HIS A 143 5.16 0.18 -15.25
N LYS A 144 3.90 0.61 -15.20
CA LYS A 144 3.21 1.23 -16.34
C LYS A 144 3.70 2.66 -16.61
N GLN A 145 4.00 3.41 -15.55
CA GLN A 145 4.43 4.81 -15.59
C GLN A 145 5.67 5.02 -14.72
N PRO A 146 6.85 4.53 -15.11
CA PRO A 146 8.07 4.61 -14.30
C PRO A 146 8.52 6.05 -14.04
N LEU A 147 8.15 7.00 -14.90
CA LEU A 147 8.45 8.43 -14.73
C LEU A 147 7.77 9.05 -13.50
N TYR A 148 6.78 8.38 -12.89
CA TYR A 148 6.20 8.84 -11.64
C TYR A 148 7.18 8.76 -10.47
N PHE A 149 8.15 7.85 -10.51
CA PHE A 149 9.15 7.70 -9.45
C PHE A 149 9.90 9.00 -9.16
N PRO A 150 10.66 9.59 -10.12
CA PRO A 150 11.41 10.82 -9.86
C PRO A 150 10.51 12.00 -9.47
N LEU A 151 9.29 12.07 -10.03
CA LEU A 151 8.30 13.11 -9.70
C LEU A 151 7.77 12.99 -8.27
N LEU A 152 7.81 11.81 -7.67
CA LEU A 152 7.40 11.60 -6.27
C LEU A 152 8.58 11.66 -5.30
N ASP A 153 9.77 11.24 -5.72
CA ASP A 153 10.94 11.13 -4.83
C ASP A 153 11.73 12.45 -4.68
N GLU A 154 11.78 13.30 -5.72
CA GLU A 154 12.66 14.47 -5.77
C GLU A 154 11.89 15.81 -5.82
N PRO A 155 12.34 16.90 -5.17
CA PRO A 155 13.51 17.00 -4.29
C PRO A 155 13.23 16.54 -2.84
N LEU A 156 11.97 16.28 -2.52
CA LEU A 156 11.53 15.87 -1.18
C LEU A 156 10.68 14.64 -1.35
N SER A 157 11.15 13.50 -0.85
CA SER A 157 10.41 12.24 -0.94
C SER A 157 9.11 12.26 -0.11
N PRO A 158 8.16 11.35 -0.38
CA PRO A 158 6.90 11.31 0.35
C PRO A 158 7.12 11.19 1.86
N GLY A 159 6.33 11.90 2.64
CA GLY A 159 6.40 11.90 4.10
C GLY A 159 5.23 12.69 4.66
N VAL A 160 4.89 12.53 5.94
CA VAL A 160 3.77 13.29 6.52
C VAL A 160 4.12 14.78 6.56
N TYR A 161 5.33 15.11 7.03
CA TYR A 161 5.80 16.50 7.06
C TYR A 161 6.08 17.02 5.65
N ASN A 162 6.71 16.21 4.78
CA ASN A 162 6.98 16.60 3.40
C ASN A 162 5.69 16.83 2.60
N LEU A 163 4.61 16.08 2.84
CA LEU A 163 3.32 16.35 2.20
C LEU A 163 2.77 17.73 2.59
N GLN A 164 2.94 18.17 3.85
CA GLN A 164 2.53 19.51 4.26
C GLN A 164 3.26 20.59 3.44
N LEU A 165 4.56 20.40 3.21
CA LEU A 165 5.35 21.27 2.35
C LEU A 165 4.89 21.22 0.89
N TRP A 166 4.62 20.03 0.35
CA TRP A 166 4.14 19.88 -1.03
C TRP A 166 2.84 20.63 -1.27
N ILE A 167 1.91 20.57 -0.31
CA ILE A 167 0.61 21.25 -0.41
C ILE A 167 0.79 22.77 -0.28
N GLU A 168 1.56 23.24 0.70
CA GLU A 168 1.82 24.68 0.86
C GLU A 168 2.54 25.29 -0.35
N ASP A 169 3.53 24.59 -0.91
CA ASP A 169 4.21 25.01 -2.13
C ASP A 169 3.25 25.07 -3.33
N ALA A 170 2.38 24.06 -3.48
CA ALA A 170 1.37 24.09 -4.52
C ALA A 170 0.41 25.28 -4.37
N TRP A 171 -0.04 25.58 -3.14
CA TRP A 171 -0.86 26.77 -2.86
C TRP A 171 -0.14 28.07 -3.20
N ALA A 172 1.14 28.20 -2.83
CA ALA A 172 1.96 29.35 -3.20
C ALA A 172 2.10 29.50 -4.72
N ASN A 173 2.07 28.39 -5.45
CA ASN A 173 2.07 28.33 -6.91
C ASN A 173 0.66 28.45 -7.55
N GLY A 174 -0.34 28.88 -6.78
CA GLY A 174 -1.67 29.23 -7.28
C GLY A 174 -2.64 28.05 -7.43
N TYR A 175 -2.35 26.89 -6.83
CA TYR A 175 -3.33 25.81 -6.70
C TYR A 175 -4.33 26.11 -5.59
N ASP A 176 -5.58 25.76 -5.82
CA ASP A 176 -6.65 25.62 -4.84
C ASP A 176 -6.73 26.72 -3.77
N SER A 177 -6.88 27.97 -4.22
CA SER A 177 -6.85 29.14 -3.32
C SER A 177 -7.89 29.09 -2.21
N LEU A 178 -9.11 28.58 -2.45
CA LEU A 178 -10.13 28.54 -1.41
C LEU A 178 -9.91 27.35 -0.46
N GLY A 179 -9.39 26.19 -0.91
CA GLY A 179 -8.95 25.11 -0.02
C GLY A 179 -7.80 25.56 0.89
N ALA A 180 -6.85 26.32 0.33
CA ALA A 180 -5.79 26.97 1.10
C ALA A 180 -6.38 27.92 2.17
N GLU A 181 -7.35 28.76 1.83
CA GLU A 181 -8.02 29.66 2.77
C GLU A 181 -8.78 28.92 3.87
N GLN A 182 -9.49 27.83 3.53
CA GLN A 182 -10.19 26.98 4.51
C GLN A 182 -9.23 26.40 5.55
N LEU A 183 -8.00 26.09 5.15
CA LEU A 183 -6.95 25.58 6.03
C LEU A 183 -6.04 26.70 6.57
N GLY A 184 -6.40 27.98 6.39
CA GLY A 184 -5.65 29.12 6.89
C GLY A 184 -4.23 29.24 6.30
N ARG A 185 -4.03 28.73 5.07
CA ARG A 185 -2.78 28.73 4.29
C ARG A 185 -1.58 28.16 5.05
N LYS A 186 -1.81 27.22 5.97
CA LYS A 186 -0.77 26.61 6.81
C LYS A 186 -1.12 25.19 7.21
N LEU A 187 -0.29 24.25 6.80
CA LEU A 187 -0.29 22.85 7.19
C LEU A 187 0.99 22.44 7.93
N VAL A 188 2.14 23.00 7.59
CA VAL A 188 3.45 22.65 8.17
C VAL A 188 3.41 22.82 9.69
N ASP A 189 3.83 21.76 10.38
CA ASP A 189 3.81 21.64 11.85
C ASP A 189 2.42 21.80 12.48
N THR A 190 1.37 21.52 11.71
CA THR A 190 0.00 21.41 12.23
C THR A 190 -0.47 19.96 12.23
N THR A 191 -1.59 19.72 12.91
CA THR A 191 -2.31 18.43 12.93
C THR A 191 -3.63 18.52 12.15
N LYS A 192 -3.73 19.46 11.20
CA LYS A 192 -4.95 19.68 10.43
C LYS A 192 -5.25 18.46 9.58
N TRP A 193 -6.53 18.11 9.56
CA TRP A 193 -7.05 17.08 8.66
C TRP A 193 -6.97 17.60 7.23
N ILE A 194 -6.63 16.70 6.31
CA ILE A 194 -6.62 16.95 4.88
C ILE A 194 -7.53 15.92 4.21
N GLY A 195 -8.13 16.32 3.10
CA GLY A 195 -8.97 15.50 2.25
C GLY A 195 -8.33 15.17 0.91
N THR A 196 -9.13 14.55 0.05
CA THR A 196 -8.75 14.18 -1.31
C THR A 196 -8.47 15.40 -2.21
N ALA A 197 -9.00 16.59 -1.89
CA ALA A 197 -8.66 17.84 -2.59
C ALA A 197 -7.19 18.23 -2.39
N GLU A 198 -6.70 18.27 -1.15
CA GLU A 198 -5.28 18.55 -0.87
C GLU A 198 -4.35 17.49 -1.49
N LEU A 199 -4.78 16.22 -1.50
CA LEU A 199 -4.01 15.16 -2.16
C LEU A 199 -3.98 15.34 -3.68
N TYR A 200 -5.10 15.68 -4.31
CA TYR A 200 -5.16 16.03 -5.73
C TYR A 200 -4.20 17.18 -6.06
N VAL A 201 -4.18 18.23 -5.24
CA VAL A 201 -3.25 19.36 -5.37
C VAL A 201 -1.80 18.89 -5.29
N ALA A 202 -1.46 18.09 -4.27
CA ALA A 202 -0.10 17.59 -4.06
C ALA A 202 0.41 16.71 -5.21
N PHE A 203 -0.44 15.85 -5.78
CA PHE A 203 -0.06 15.01 -6.92
C PHE A 203 0.03 15.81 -8.22
N THR A 204 -0.97 16.62 -8.54
CA THR A 204 -1.04 17.34 -9.82
C THR A 204 -0.02 18.46 -9.92
N SER A 205 0.33 19.14 -8.83
CA SER A 205 1.42 20.15 -8.82
C SER A 205 2.79 19.54 -9.13
N ARG A 206 2.97 18.25 -8.82
CA ARG A 206 4.19 17.48 -9.11
C ARG A 206 4.14 16.72 -10.43
N GLY A 207 3.11 16.97 -11.24
CA GLY A 207 2.98 16.37 -12.56
C GLY A 207 2.42 14.96 -12.56
N ILE A 208 1.84 14.48 -11.46
CA ILE A 208 1.14 13.18 -11.40
C ILE A 208 -0.34 13.39 -11.75
N PRO A 209 -0.85 12.81 -12.86
CA PRO A 209 -2.27 12.75 -13.16
C PRO A 209 -3.06 12.10 -12.02
N ALA A 210 -4.05 12.82 -11.50
CA ALA A 210 -5.00 12.32 -10.51
C ALA A 210 -6.37 12.97 -10.77
N ASN A 211 -7.45 12.28 -10.43
CA ASN A 211 -8.82 12.70 -10.70
C ASN A 211 -9.70 12.47 -9.46
N LEU A 212 -10.68 13.36 -9.27
CA LEU A 212 -11.66 13.29 -8.19
C LEU A 212 -13.04 12.87 -8.70
N VAL A 213 -13.73 12.05 -7.91
CA VAL A 213 -15.12 11.66 -8.14
C VAL A 213 -15.94 11.87 -6.88
N ASP A 214 -17.02 12.64 -6.98
CA ASP A 214 -17.94 12.94 -5.89
C ASP A 214 -19.20 12.10 -5.99
N PHE A 215 -19.59 11.53 -4.86
CA PHE A 215 -20.80 10.76 -4.70
C PHE A 215 -21.70 11.46 -3.69
N ALA A 216 -22.84 11.97 -4.18
CA ALA A 216 -23.91 12.50 -3.34
C ALA A 216 -25.02 11.46 -3.24
N LEU A 217 -24.93 10.60 -2.23
CA LEU A 217 -25.75 9.39 -2.12
C LEU A 217 -27.13 9.70 -1.55
N SER A 218 -28.16 9.52 -2.36
CA SER A 218 -29.55 9.62 -1.93
C SER A 218 -29.84 8.57 -0.84
N ARG A 219 -30.44 9.01 0.28
CA ARG A 219 -30.83 8.13 1.40
C ARG A 219 -29.70 7.20 1.87
N THR A 220 -28.44 7.62 1.74
CA THR A 220 -27.25 6.83 2.12
C THR A 220 -27.11 5.49 1.38
N ASP A 221 -27.72 5.33 0.21
CA ASP A 221 -27.51 4.13 -0.61
C ASP A 221 -26.11 4.15 -1.26
N PRO A 222 -25.20 3.23 -0.90
CA PRO A 222 -23.84 3.21 -1.45
C PRO A 222 -23.74 2.62 -2.86
N THR A 223 -24.86 2.16 -3.44
CA THR A 223 -24.88 1.43 -4.71
C THR A 223 -24.19 2.18 -5.87
N PRO A 224 -24.44 3.48 -6.13
CA PRO A 224 -23.75 4.20 -7.21
C PRO A 224 -22.22 4.19 -7.05
N MET A 225 -21.75 4.40 -5.82
CA MET A 225 -20.32 4.37 -5.50
C MET A 225 -19.73 2.97 -5.63
N ILE A 226 -20.42 1.95 -5.13
CA ILE A 226 -19.99 0.55 -5.24
C ILE A 226 -19.88 0.13 -6.70
N ASN A 227 -20.88 0.47 -7.52
CA ASN A 227 -20.87 0.19 -8.95
C ASN A 227 -19.71 0.89 -9.66
N TRP A 228 -19.40 2.15 -9.29
CA TRP A 228 -18.25 2.85 -9.84
C TRP A 228 -16.92 2.17 -9.47
N ILE A 229 -16.75 1.78 -8.20
CA ILE A 229 -15.54 1.07 -7.72
C ILE A 229 -15.41 -0.29 -8.42
N GLU A 230 -16.51 -1.01 -8.57
CA GLU A 230 -16.57 -2.27 -9.29
C GLU A 230 -16.13 -2.11 -10.74
N GLN A 231 -16.68 -1.14 -11.45
CA GLN A 231 -16.30 -0.83 -12.82
C GLN A 231 -14.82 -0.47 -12.90
N TYR A 232 -14.30 0.36 -11.97
CA TYR A 232 -12.89 0.73 -11.94
C TYR A 232 -11.95 -0.49 -11.87
N PHE A 233 -12.24 -1.47 -11.00
CA PHE A 233 -11.40 -2.65 -10.82
C PHE A 233 -11.65 -3.76 -11.83
N SER A 234 -12.87 -3.90 -12.36
CA SER A 234 -13.21 -4.92 -13.36
C SER A 234 -12.95 -4.49 -14.80
N GLN A 235 -12.71 -3.19 -15.05
CA GLN A 235 -12.43 -2.68 -16.39
C GLN A 235 -11.16 -3.32 -16.97
N GLY A 236 -11.31 -4.00 -18.11
CA GLY A 236 -10.24 -4.73 -18.79
C GLY A 236 -10.36 -6.25 -18.69
N ASP A 237 -11.22 -6.79 -17.81
CA ASP A 237 -11.50 -8.22 -17.71
C ASP A 237 -12.34 -8.77 -18.88
N THR A 238 -12.99 -7.88 -19.64
CA THR A 238 -13.86 -8.21 -20.77
C THR A 238 -13.15 -8.29 -22.12
N ILE A 239 -11.82 -8.13 -22.15
CA ILE A 239 -11.06 -8.38 -23.39
C ILE A 239 -11.16 -9.87 -23.70
N GLN A 240 -11.73 -10.20 -24.87
CA GLN A 240 -11.77 -11.56 -25.37
C GLN A 240 -10.37 -12.17 -25.25
N PRO A 241 -10.21 -13.35 -24.60
CA PRO A 241 -8.90 -13.88 -24.30
C PRO A 241 -8.11 -14.04 -25.59
N THR A 242 -7.05 -13.26 -25.74
CA THR A 242 -6.19 -13.30 -26.94
C THR A 242 -5.21 -14.46 -26.90
N ASN A 243 -5.02 -15.04 -25.71
CA ASN A 243 -4.16 -16.18 -25.46
C ASN A 243 -4.68 -17.00 -24.25
N ILE A 244 -4.08 -18.17 -24.04
CA ILE A 244 -4.46 -19.12 -22.99
C ILE A 244 -4.28 -18.50 -21.58
N ASN A 245 -3.27 -17.65 -21.38
CA ASN A 245 -3.05 -17.01 -20.09
C ASN A 245 -4.15 -16.00 -19.75
N ASP A 246 -4.67 -15.28 -20.75
CA ASP A 246 -5.81 -14.37 -20.58
C ASP A 246 -7.08 -15.15 -20.23
N ALA A 247 -7.32 -16.28 -20.90
CA ALA A 247 -8.46 -17.15 -20.61
C ALA A 247 -8.41 -17.70 -19.18
N LEU A 248 -7.24 -18.16 -18.73
CA LEU A 248 -7.05 -18.65 -17.37
C LEU A 248 -7.18 -17.54 -16.32
N ARG A 249 -6.71 -16.31 -16.61
CA ARG A 249 -6.92 -15.14 -15.74
C ARG A 249 -8.40 -14.78 -15.62
N GLY A 250 -9.13 -14.76 -16.74
CA GLY A 250 -10.57 -14.50 -16.77
C GLY A 250 -11.39 -15.56 -16.03
N ALA A 251 -10.91 -16.81 -16.01
CA ALA A 251 -11.52 -17.93 -15.30
C ALA A 251 -11.25 -17.94 -13.78
N SER A 252 -10.23 -17.21 -13.30
CA SER A 252 -9.94 -17.13 -11.86
C SER A 252 -11.07 -16.41 -11.12
N PRO A 253 -11.56 -16.95 -9.98
CA PRO A 253 -12.54 -16.26 -9.14
C PRO A 253 -11.98 -14.98 -8.50
N VAL A 254 -10.64 -14.87 -8.41
CA VAL A 254 -9.96 -13.71 -7.84
C VAL A 254 -8.96 -13.17 -8.85
N VAL A 255 -9.16 -11.93 -9.26
CA VAL A 255 -8.35 -11.26 -10.29
C VAL A 255 -7.42 -10.24 -9.63
N GLY A 256 -6.11 -10.43 -9.83
CA GLY A 256 -5.11 -9.42 -9.52
C GLY A 256 -4.98 -8.45 -10.70
N THR A 257 -5.36 -7.20 -10.50
CA THR A 257 -5.29 -6.16 -11.54
C THR A 257 -3.95 -5.42 -11.50
N LYS A 258 -3.74 -4.52 -12.47
CA LYS A 258 -2.66 -3.51 -12.44
C LYS A 258 -3.18 -2.11 -12.12
N LYS A 259 -4.40 -2.02 -11.57
CA LYS A 259 -5.03 -0.75 -11.18
C LYS A 259 -4.44 -0.28 -9.84
N MET A 260 -4.37 1.04 -9.67
CA MET A 260 -3.93 1.64 -8.41
C MET A 260 -5.03 1.56 -7.35
N PRO A 261 -4.68 1.53 -6.06
CA PRO A 261 -5.67 1.65 -5.01
C PRO A 261 -6.37 3.02 -5.07
N LEU A 262 -7.60 3.08 -4.54
CA LEU A 262 -8.42 4.29 -4.51
C LEU A 262 -8.38 4.92 -3.12
N ILE A 263 -8.22 6.23 -3.01
CA ILE A 263 -8.40 6.91 -1.72
C ILE A 263 -9.87 7.29 -1.59
N LEU A 264 -10.56 6.74 -0.60
CA LEU A 264 -11.96 6.99 -0.29
C LEU A 264 -12.07 7.93 0.91
N GLN A 265 -12.58 9.12 0.69
CA GLN A 265 -12.86 10.13 1.70
C GLN A 265 -14.35 10.13 2.06
N HIS A 266 -14.65 10.32 3.34
CA HIS A 266 -15.96 10.74 3.83
C HIS A 266 -15.79 11.64 5.05
N ALA A 267 -16.89 12.18 5.59
CA ALA A 267 -16.81 12.96 6.82
C ALA A 267 -16.17 12.16 7.96
N GLY A 268 -15.11 12.70 8.55
CA GLY A 268 -14.43 12.15 9.73
C GLY A 268 -13.25 11.21 9.47
N HIS A 269 -13.08 10.66 8.27
CA HIS A 269 -12.01 9.67 8.01
C HIS A 269 -11.77 9.46 6.51
N SER A 270 -10.56 8.99 6.17
CA SER A 270 -10.23 8.49 4.85
C SER A 270 -9.57 7.13 4.91
N ARG A 271 -9.76 6.33 3.87
CA ARG A 271 -9.27 4.96 3.76
C ARG A 271 -8.81 4.66 2.34
N THR A 272 -8.05 3.58 2.16
CA THR A 272 -7.55 3.15 0.84
C THR A 272 -8.29 1.89 0.41
N VAL A 273 -9.10 1.95 -0.65
CA VAL A 273 -9.77 0.79 -1.24
C VAL A 273 -8.76 0.07 -2.14
N VAL A 274 -8.51 -1.20 -1.82
CA VAL A 274 -7.54 -2.07 -2.51
C VAL A 274 -8.20 -3.16 -3.34
N GLY A 275 -9.53 -3.20 -3.36
CA GLY A 275 -10.28 -4.15 -4.15
C GLY A 275 -11.75 -4.20 -3.79
N ILE A 276 -12.45 -5.11 -4.45
CA ILE A 276 -13.87 -5.35 -4.27
C ILE A 276 -14.17 -6.84 -4.41
N GLU A 277 -15.09 -7.31 -3.58
CA GLU A 277 -15.52 -8.68 -3.52
C GLU A 277 -17.05 -8.76 -3.72
N LYS A 278 -17.46 -9.64 -4.64
CA LYS A 278 -18.84 -10.09 -4.80
C LYS A 278 -19.00 -11.47 -4.18
N GLY A 279 -19.92 -11.60 -3.24
CA GLY A 279 -20.53 -12.87 -2.86
C GLY A 279 -21.96 -12.93 -3.37
N SER A 280 -22.64 -14.05 -3.14
CA SER A 280 -23.94 -14.33 -3.79
C SER A 280 -25.06 -13.37 -3.40
N LYS A 281 -24.95 -12.67 -2.26
CA LYS A 281 -25.93 -11.68 -1.78
C LYS A 281 -25.31 -10.41 -1.21
N ASN A 282 -23.99 -10.27 -1.30
CA ASN A 282 -23.28 -9.20 -0.62
C ASN A 282 -22.10 -8.71 -1.46
N ILE A 283 -21.88 -7.40 -1.41
CA ILE A 283 -20.69 -6.77 -1.96
C ILE A 283 -19.89 -6.20 -0.79
N ASN A 284 -18.61 -6.53 -0.74
CA ASN A 284 -17.68 -6.00 0.24
C ASN A 284 -16.59 -5.20 -0.47
N LEU A 285 -16.30 -4.00 0.04
CA LEU A 285 -15.05 -3.33 -0.29
C LEU A 285 -13.91 -3.97 0.50
N LEU A 286 -12.75 -4.07 -0.12
CA LEU A 286 -11.51 -4.48 0.54
C LEU A 286 -10.69 -3.24 0.81
N VAL A 287 -10.41 -2.95 2.07
CA VAL A 287 -9.95 -1.62 2.49
C VAL A 287 -8.76 -1.71 3.44
N PHE A 288 -7.72 -0.95 3.11
CA PHE A 288 -6.62 -0.59 4.01
C PHE A 288 -7.02 0.66 4.79
N ASP A 289 -7.17 0.49 6.10
CA ASP A 289 -7.51 1.57 7.03
C ASP A 289 -6.26 1.94 7.85
N PRO A 290 -5.75 3.17 7.76
CA PRO A 290 -4.55 3.57 8.50
C PRO A 290 -4.75 3.55 10.01
N SER A 291 -6.01 3.59 10.49
CA SER A 291 -6.33 3.48 11.93
C SER A 291 -6.37 2.04 12.44
N ARG A 292 -6.33 1.03 11.55
CA ARG A 292 -6.36 -0.38 11.93
C ARG A 292 -4.94 -0.95 12.05
N ARG A 293 -4.66 -1.55 13.21
CA ARG A 293 -3.44 -2.32 13.42
C ARG A 293 -3.57 -3.70 12.77
N VAL A 294 -2.57 -4.08 11.98
CA VAL A 294 -2.43 -5.44 11.49
C VAL A 294 -1.86 -6.32 12.61
N PRO A 295 -2.55 -7.40 13.03
CA PRO A 295 -2.00 -8.34 14.01
C PRO A 295 -0.66 -8.92 13.57
N GLU A 296 0.26 -9.13 14.50
CA GLU A 296 1.62 -9.63 14.22
C GLU A 296 1.60 -10.94 13.43
N LYS A 297 0.71 -11.87 13.80
CA LYS A 297 0.49 -13.13 13.07
C LYS A 297 0.18 -12.93 11.58
N ILE A 298 -0.68 -11.95 11.26
CA ILE A 298 -1.06 -11.64 9.87
C ILE A 298 0.10 -10.93 9.17
N ARG A 299 0.77 -10.00 9.85
CA ARG A 299 1.94 -9.28 9.33
C ARG A 299 3.07 -10.24 8.95
N ASP A 300 3.46 -11.15 9.85
CA ASP A 300 4.52 -12.14 9.62
C ASP A 300 4.21 -13.02 8.39
N HIS A 301 2.96 -13.44 8.27
CA HIS A 301 2.51 -14.24 7.13
C HIS A 301 2.51 -13.42 5.82
N ALA A 302 2.11 -12.15 5.87
CA ALA A 302 2.14 -11.24 4.72
C ALA A 302 3.58 -11.01 4.22
N LEU A 303 4.54 -10.78 5.13
CA LEU A 303 5.97 -10.66 4.82
C LEU A 303 6.50 -11.94 4.15
N SER A 304 6.12 -13.09 4.68
CA SER A 304 6.51 -14.39 4.11
C SER A 304 5.93 -14.59 2.71
N THR A 305 4.68 -14.20 2.50
CA THR A 305 3.98 -14.30 1.20
C THR A 305 4.65 -13.41 0.14
N MET A 306 5.10 -12.21 0.54
CA MET A 306 5.81 -11.28 -0.34
C MET A 306 7.12 -11.87 -0.89
N ASN A 307 7.91 -12.53 -0.04
CA ASN A 307 9.19 -13.14 -0.43
C ASN A 307 8.99 -14.26 -1.45
N VAL A 308 7.94 -15.07 -1.31
CA VAL A 308 7.59 -16.12 -2.28
C VAL A 308 7.19 -15.50 -3.62
N PHE A 309 6.42 -14.40 -3.60
CA PHE A 309 5.98 -13.72 -4.81
C PHE A 309 7.15 -13.09 -5.58
N HIS A 310 8.12 -12.48 -4.88
CA HIS A 310 9.33 -11.93 -5.51
C HIS A 310 10.31 -13.02 -5.98
N GLY A 311 10.47 -14.09 -5.19
CA GLY A 311 11.37 -15.20 -5.53
C GLY A 311 10.90 -16.05 -6.72
N SER A 312 9.59 -16.07 -7.02
CA SER A 312 9.04 -16.81 -8.17
C SER A 312 9.18 -16.06 -9.50
N ALA A 313 9.61 -14.78 -9.48
CA ALA A 313 9.77 -13.95 -10.67
C ALA A 313 11.20 -13.95 -11.26
N VAL A 314 12.13 -14.71 -10.67
CA VAL A 314 13.52 -14.84 -11.15
C VAL A 314 13.78 -16.29 -11.58
N PRO A 315 14.15 -16.57 -12.85
CA PRO A 315 14.65 -17.88 -13.22
C PRO A 315 15.96 -18.13 -12.47
N ASN A 316 15.99 -19.16 -11.63
CA ASN A 316 17.16 -19.56 -10.86
C ASN A 316 18.38 -19.82 -11.77
N GLY A 317 19.31 -18.86 -11.80
CA GLY A 317 20.70 -19.12 -12.12
C GLY A 317 21.39 -19.60 -10.85
N SER A 318 21.62 -20.91 -10.76
CA SER A 318 22.32 -21.55 -9.66
C SER A 318 23.77 -21.07 -9.55
N THR A 319 24.17 -20.52 -8.40
CA THR A 319 25.54 -20.68 -7.90
C THR A 319 25.50 -20.82 -6.38
N LYS A 320 25.79 -22.05 -5.93
CA LYS A 320 26.26 -22.33 -4.58
C LYS A 320 27.50 -21.48 -4.31
N ASN A 321 27.57 -20.84 -3.15
CA ASN A 321 28.87 -20.57 -2.55
C ASN A 321 28.76 -20.55 -1.03
N ASP A 322 29.37 -21.57 -0.44
CA ASP A 322 29.96 -21.49 0.89
C ASP A 322 30.86 -20.26 0.98
N ARG A 323 30.80 -19.53 2.09
CA ARG A 323 31.97 -19.38 2.99
C ARG A 323 31.66 -18.48 4.19
N ASN A 324 32.06 -19.02 5.33
CA ASN A 324 32.31 -18.37 6.60
C ASN A 324 33.60 -17.51 6.50
N VAL A 325 33.85 -16.70 7.54
CA VAL A 325 35.03 -15.82 7.77
C VAL A 325 34.92 -14.46 7.06
N GLY A 326 35.09 -13.29 7.67
CA GLY A 326 35.56 -12.87 8.99
C GLY A 326 35.86 -11.36 8.89
N HIS A 327 35.70 -10.64 9.99
CA HIS A 327 35.96 -9.20 10.11
C HIS A 327 37.34 -8.78 9.57
N THR A 328 37.39 -7.62 8.89
CA THR A 328 38.35 -6.53 9.18
C THR A 328 38.00 -5.28 8.38
N SER A 329 37.88 -4.16 9.10
CA SER A 329 37.84 -2.80 8.60
C SER A 329 39.21 -2.37 8.06
N HIS A 330 39.28 -1.54 7.01
CA HIS A 330 40.18 -0.37 6.92
C HIS A 330 39.90 0.49 5.66
N THR A 331 39.63 1.77 5.92
CA THR A 331 40.19 2.99 5.30
C THR A 331 40.24 3.20 3.77
N ARG A 332 39.42 4.18 3.34
CA ARG A 332 39.66 5.35 2.47
C ARG A 332 40.89 5.43 1.52
N MET A 333 40.55 5.93 0.31
CA MET A 333 41.21 6.94 -0.56
C MET A 333 42.07 6.50 -1.76
N ASP A 334 41.57 6.97 -2.92
CA ASP A 334 42.23 7.77 -3.96
C ASP A 334 43.31 7.16 -4.89
N ASP A 335 42.86 7.02 -6.15
CA ASP A 335 43.39 7.70 -7.34
C ASP A 335 44.61 7.16 -8.13
N LEU A 336 44.43 7.30 -9.46
CA LEU A 336 45.41 7.54 -10.52
C LEU A 336 46.18 6.38 -11.20
N LYS A 337 45.80 6.23 -12.49
CA LYS A 337 46.64 6.21 -13.70
C LYS A 337 47.79 5.18 -13.81
N GLY A 338 47.65 4.33 -14.84
CA GLY A 338 48.48 4.53 -16.03
C GLY A 338 49.12 3.30 -16.69
N LYS A 339 49.06 3.33 -18.03
CA LYS A 339 50.03 2.83 -19.03
C LYS A 339 50.00 1.35 -19.47
N ARG A 340 49.36 1.18 -20.63
CA ARG A 340 49.87 0.62 -21.91
C ARG A 340 51.25 -0.08 -21.90
N ARG A 341 51.28 -1.32 -22.42
CA ARG A 341 51.98 -1.80 -23.65
C ARG A 341 51.90 -3.34 -23.65
N ALA A 342 51.16 -3.97 -24.57
CA ALA A 342 51.61 -4.40 -25.90
C ALA A 342 52.91 -5.24 -25.88
N SER A 343 52.82 -6.52 -26.23
CA SER A 343 53.31 -7.00 -27.54
C SER A 343 53.32 -8.54 -27.66
N ARG A 344 53.22 -8.99 -28.92
CA ARG A 344 53.70 -10.25 -29.52
C ARG A 344 52.78 -11.48 -29.52
N SER A 345 52.02 -11.59 -30.61
CA SER A 345 51.88 -12.77 -31.50
C SER A 345 53.27 -13.30 -31.96
N PRO A 346 53.43 -14.45 -32.65
CA PRO A 346 52.42 -15.15 -33.47
C PRO A 346 52.47 -16.71 -33.39
N GLU A 347 51.46 -17.40 -33.92
CA GLU A 347 51.49 -18.18 -35.19
C GLU A 347 51.47 -19.70 -34.93
N LYS A 348 50.37 -20.37 -35.29
CA LYS A 348 50.30 -21.32 -36.43
C LYS A 348 49.02 -22.15 -36.43
N GLU A 349 48.44 -22.21 -37.62
CA GLU A 349 47.40 -23.11 -38.10
C GLU A 349 47.87 -24.58 -38.05
N ASP A 350 46.98 -25.54 -37.85
CA ASP A 350 46.45 -26.33 -38.98
C ASP A 350 45.65 -27.57 -38.55
N THR A 351 44.44 -27.64 -39.11
CA THR A 351 43.80 -28.80 -39.76
C THR A 351 43.37 -30.09 -39.01
N SER A 352 42.12 -30.45 -39.34
CA SER A 352 41.64 -31.77 -39.80
C SER A 352 41.03 -32.80 -38.83
N ASP A 353 39.75 -33.07 -39.14
CA ASP A 353 39.12 -34.38 -39.39
C ASP A 353 38.89 -35.42 -38.27
N ALA A 354 37.60 -35.51 -37.92
CA ALA A 354 36.74 -36.69 -37.84
C ALA A 354 37.37 -38.10 -37.66
N LYS A 355 36.89 -38.84 -36.64
CA LYS A 355 36.25 -40.17 -36.84
C LYS A 355 35.54 -40.73 -35.60
N ARG A 356 34.44 -41.42 -35.93
CA ARG A 356 33.56 -42.26 -35.09
C ARG A 356 34.30 -43.46 -34.48
N LEU A 357 33.85 -43.95 -33.32
CA LEU A 357 33.73 -45.39 -33.09
C LEU A 357 32.69 -45.72 -32.00
N CYS A 358 32.14 -46.92 -32.12
CA CYS A 358 30.87 -47.42 -31.59
C CYS A 358 31.12 -48.58 -30.59
N SER A 359 30.26 -48.77 -29.58
CA SER A 359 29.84 -50.08 -29.02
C SER A 359 28.86 -49.82 -27.84
N SER A 360 27.55 -50.12 -27.93
CA SER A 360 26.85 -51.42 -27.78
C SER A 360 26.87 -52.03 -26.37
N ARG A 361 25.87 -51.65 -25.54
CA ARG A 361 24.89 -52.41 -24.68
C ARG A 361 25.31 -53.73 -23.95
N PRO A 362 24.54 -54.25 -22.94
CA PRO A 362 23.44 -53.71 -22.12
C PRO A 362 23.44 -54.07 -20.59
N ARG A 363 22.50 -53.42 -19.87
CA ARG A 363 21.73 -53.69 -18.63
C ARG A 363 21.96 -54.98 -17.79
N ASP A 364 21.83 -54.82 -16.46
CA ASP A 364 21.14 -55.77 -15.57
C ASP A 364 20.43 -55.06 -14.39
N ILE A 365 19.25 -55.60 -14.05
CA ILE A 365 18.32 -55.22 -12.96
C ILE A 365 18.39 -56.34 -11.92
N ILE A 366 18.42 -56.02 -10.62
CA ILE A 366 18.17 -57.00 -9.55
C ILE A 366 17.11 -56.44 -8.60
N VAL A 367 16.00 -57.18 -8.52
CA VAL A 367 14.91 -57.09 -7.53
C VAL A 367 15.14 -58.20 -6.51
N ILE A 368 15.03 -57.92 -5.21
CA ILE A 368 14.77 -58.93 -4.18
C ILE A 368 13.85 -58.32 -3.11
N ASP A 369 12.63 -58.83 -3.03
CA ASP A 369 11.74 -58.80 -1.84
C ASP A 369 12.07 -59.99 -0.94
N SER A 370 11.89 -59.86 0.39
CA SER A 370 11.21 -60.86 1.25
C SER A 370 11.14 -60.44 2.73
N ASP A 371 9.96 -60.66 3.31
CA ASP A 371 9.51 -60.44 4.69
C ASP A 371 10.21 -61.29 5.76
N SER A 372 10.23 -60.81 7.01
CA SER A 372 10.04 -61.66 8.20
C SER A 372 9.59 -60.87 9.43
N ASN A 373 8.73 -61.51 10.23
CA ASN A 373 7.90 -60.97 11.30
C ASN A 373 8.28 -61.66 12.63
N THR A 374 8.63 -60.94 13.70
CA THR A 374 8.79 -61.53 15.05
C THR A 374 8.38 -60.54 16.15
N GLN A 375 7.50 -60.98 17.05
CA GLN A 375 6.94 -60.26 18.19
C GLN A 375 7.87 -60.25 19.43
N GLY A 376 7.80 -59.18 20.24
CA GLY A 376 8.39 -59.13 21.60
C GLY A 376 8.23 -57.76 22.32
N GLN A 377 7.09 -57.59 23.02
CA GLN A 377 6.69 -56.78 24.21
C GLN A 377 7.53 -55.61 24.83
N PRO A 378 6.91 -54.72 25.68
CA PRO A 378 6.79 -53.28 25.41
C PRO A 378 7.72 -52.38 26.24
N SER A 379 8.35 -51.39 25.59
CA SER A 379 8.96 -50.25 26.29
C SER A 379 8.00 -49.07 26.33
N ARG A 380 7.51 -48.73 27.53
CA ARG A 380 6.87 -47.44 27.81
C ARG A 380 7.88 -46.32 27.64
N ASN A 381 7.92 -45.71 26.46
CA ASN A 381 8.47 -44.38 26.27
C ASN A 381 7.55 -43.66 25.30
N ALA A 382 6.65 -42.85 25.86
CA ALA A 382 5.86 -41.91 25.10
C ALA A 382 6.83 -40.99 24.34
N PRO A 383 6.72 -40.86 23.00
CA PRO A 383 7.42 -39.79 22.32
C PRO A 383 6.76 -38.49 22.76
N SER A 384 7.47 -37.73 23.59
CA SER A 384 7.19 -36.32 23.79
C SER A 384 7.15 -35.69 22.41
N LYS A 385 5.97 -35.21 22.01
CA LYS A 385 5.81 -34.35 20.83
C LYS A 385 6.91 -33.28 20.91
N PRO A 386 7.72 -33.09 19.85
CA PRO A 386 8.56 -31.91 19.79
C PRO A 386 7.63 -30.69 19.92
N PRO A 387 8.01 -29.62 20.64
CA PRO A 387 7.19 -28.43 20.71
C PRO A 387 7.06 -27.90 19.29
N SER A 388 5.89 -28.08 18.68
CA SER A 388 5.55 -27.45 17.43
C SER A 388 5.39 -25.95 17.72
N SER A 389 6.50 -25.22 17.75
CA SER A 389 6.51 -23.77 17.56
C SER A 389 6.20 -23.40 16.10
N GLY A 390 5.35 -24.18 15.44
CA GLY A 390 4.77 -23.82 14.16
C GLY A 390 3.78 -22.70 14.43
N LYS A 391 4.17 -21.46 14.15
CA LYS A 391 3.24 -20.33 14.09
C LYS A 391 2.10 -20.74 13.15
N ARG A 392 0.93 -21.05 13.72
CA ARG A 392 -0.26 -21.47 12.97
C ARG A 392 -0.59 -20.39 11.94
N GLN A 393 -0.76 -20.76 10.68
CA GLN A 393 -1.13 -19.82 9.62
C GLN A 393 -2.43 -19.06 10.00
N PRO A 394 -2.58 -17.78 9.61
CA PRO A 394 -3.82 -17.07 9.82
C PRO A 394 -4.94 -17.73 9.01
N GLU A 395 -6.09 -17.92 9.65
CA GLU A 395 -7.27 -18.48 8.97
C GLU A 395 -7.78 -17.44 7.95
N ALA A 396 -8.25 -17.88 6.78
CA ALA A 396 -8.70 -16.98 5.72
C ALA A 396 -9.77 -15.97 6.21
N ASP A 397 -10.71 -16.43 7.04
CA ASP A 397 -11.76 -15.57 7.59
C ASP A 397 -11.22 -14.51 8.57
N GLU A 398 -10.13 -14.81 9.29
CA GLU A 398 -9.45 -13.88 10.19
C GLU A 398 -8.85 -12.72 9.39
N VAL A 399 -8.15 -13.04 8.29
CA VAL A 399 -7.59 -12.06 7.36
C VAL A 399 -8.70 -11.24 6.72
N LEU A 400 -9.70 -11.89 6.14
CA LEU A 400 -10.76 -11.20 5.41
C LEU A 400 -11.60 -10.30 6.31
N LYS A 401 -11.90 -10.70 7.54
CA LYS A 401 -12.61 -9.87 8.52
C LYS A 401 -11.88 -8.56 8.83
N LEU A 402 -10.55 -8.54 8.75
CA LEU A 402 -9.74 -7.34 9.00
C LEU A 402 -9.91 -6.29 7.90
N PHE A 403 -10.10 -6.71 6.65
CA PHE A 403 -10.08 -5.81 5.48
C PHE A 403 -11.43 -5.65 4.77
N ARG A 404 -12.40 -6.56 4.99
CA ARG A 404 -13.76 -6.44 4.44
C ARG A 404 -14.53 -5.30 5.11
N VAL A 405 -15.07 -4.42 4.29
CA VAL A 405 -16.05 -3.39 4.66
C VAL A 405 -17.33 -3.71 3.92
N LYS A 406 -18.39 -4.08 4.66
CA LYS A 406 -19.70 -4.43 4.09
C LYS A 406 -20.37 -3.19 3.53
N SER A 407 -21.07 -3.32 2.41
CA SER A 407 -21.88 -2.24 1.82
C SER A 407 -22.82 -1.58 2.84
N THR A 408 -23.45 -2.37 3.72
CA THR A 408 -24.36 -1.89 4.78
C THR A 408 -23.73 -0.98 5.83
N THR A 409 -22.40 -0.93 5.89
CA THR A 409 -21.67 -0.03 6.81
C THR A 409 -21.27 1.30 6.16
N LEU A 410 -21.52 1.46 4.86
CA LEU A 410 -21.22 2.67 4.10
C LEU A 410 -22.42 3.63 4.14
N THR A 411 -22.64 4.24 5.30
CA THR A 411 -23.85 5.01 5.61
C THR A 411 -23.68 6.52 5.51
N LYS A 412 -22.59 7.03 4.93
CA LYS A 412 -22.39 8.48 4.78
C LYS A 412 -23.12 9.00 3.55
N GLU A 413 -23.61 10.22 3.63
CA GLU A 413 -24.31 10.87 2.51
C GLU A 413 -23.36 11.33 1.41
N LYS A 414 -22.10 11.63 1.78
CA LYS A 414 -21.09 12.17 0.88
C LYS A 414 -19.82 11.35 0.95
N TYR A 415 -19.39 10.89 -0.22
CA TYR A 415 -18.08 10.28 -0.43
C TYR A 415 -17.36 10.99 -1.57
N GLN A 416 -16.04 11.04 -1.49
CA GLN A 416 -15.19 11.47 -2.60
C GLN A 416 -14.09 10.43 -2.80
N ILE A 417 -13.79 10.10 -4.05
CA ILE A 417 -12.71 9.19 -4.43
C ILE A 417 -11.63 9.99 -5.17
N LEU A 418 -10.37 9.80 -4.77
CA LEU A 418 -9.21 10.14 -5.59
C LEU A 418 -8.68 8.87 -6.25
N TYR A 419 -8.44 8.94 -7.56
CA TYR A 419 -7.87 7.83 -8.34
C TYR A 419 -6.82 8.32 -9.34
N PHE A 420 -6.00 7.39 -9.81
CA PHE A 420 -4.87 7.65 -10.71
C PHE A 420 -5.08 6.93 -12.04
N PRO A 421 -5.26 7.65 -13.17
CA PRO A 421 -5.50 7.02 -14.47
C PRO A 421 -4.27 6.32 -15.06
N LEU A 422 -3.08 6.54 -14.50
CA LEU A 422 -1.79 6.04 -15.00
C LEU A 422 -1.54 6.41 -16.47
N THR A 423 -1.84 7.66 -16.83
CA THR A 423 -1.45 8.30 -18.09
C THR A 423 -0.06 8.92 -17.97
N ASP A 424 0.45 9.52 -19.04
CA ASP A 424 1.76 10.17 -19.00
C ASP A 424 1.78 11.35 -17.98
N PRO A 425 2.95 11.69 -17.42
CA PRO A 425 3.10 12.85 -16.56
C PRO A 425 2.55 14.13 -17.17
N LEU A 426 2.03 15.00 -16.32
CA LEU A 426 1.44 16.26 -16.75
C LEU A 426 2.53 17.24 -17.21
N ASP A 427 2.33 17.84 -18.39
CA ASP A 427 3.13 18.99 -18.81
C ASP A 427 2.73 20.27 -18.04
N GLU A 428 3.50 21.35 -18.20
CA GLU A 428 3.25 22.61 -17.49
C GLU A 428 1.90 23.26 -17.84
N SER A 429 1.39 23.07 -19.06
CA SER A 429 0.07 23.56 -19.45
C SER A 429 -1.03 22.80 -18.72
N GLN A 430 -0.92 21.47 -18.71
CA GLN A 430 -1.83 20.55 -18.03
C GLN A 430 -1.82 20.72 -16.51
N LYS A 431 -0.65 21.04 -15.94
CA LYS A 431 -0.50 21.42 -14.52
C LYS A 431 -1.24 22.72 -14.22
N ARG A 432 -1.01 23.77 -15.00
CA ARG A 432 -1.71 25.07 -14.84
C ARG A 432 -3.23 24.92 -14.95
N ALA A 433 -3.73 24.11 -15.88
CA ALA A 433 -5.16 23.84 -16.02
C ALA A 433 -5.80 23.17 -14.80
N ARG A 434 -4.99 22.46 -13.98
CA ARG A 434 -5.44 21.74 -12.78
C ARG A 434 -5.25 22.51 -11.48
N ARG A 435 -4.88 23.80 -11.56
CA ARG A 435 -4.82 24.69 -10.38
C ARG A 435 -6.17 24.86 -9.71
N VAL A 436 -7.25 24.81 -10.48
CA VAL A 436 -8.62 24.75 -9.95
C VAL A 436 -8.99 23.29 -9.72
N VAL A 437 -9.38 22.97 -8.49
CA VAL A 437 -9.81 21.60 -8.14
C VAL A 437 -11.21 21.36 -8.68
N THR A 438 -11.35 20.28 -9.46
CA THR A 438 -12.61 19.85 -10.07
C THR A 438 -12.84 18.38 -9.82
N SER A 439 -14.11 17.97 -9.71
CA SER A 439 -14.52 16.58 -9.51
C SER A 439 -15.62 16.19 -10.50
N VAL A 440 -15.64 14.89 -10.86
CA VAL A 440 -16.76 14.30 -11.60
C VAL A 440 -17.84 13.92 -10.61
N LYS A 441 -19.10 14.33 -10.85
CA LYS A 441 -20.22 13.97 -9.98
C LYS A 441 -20.88 12.69 -10.46
N VAL A 442 -21.12 11.76 -9.54
CA VAL A 442 -21.90 10.53 -9.77
C VAL A 442 -23.04 10.50 -8.74
N SER A 443 -24.26 10.33 -9.22
CA SER A 443 -25.49 10.31 -8.40
C SER A 443 -26.27 9.03 -8.59
#